data_AF-A0A9D7GZ05-F1
#
_entry.id   AF-A0A9D7GZ05-F1
#
_cell.length_a   1.000
_cell.length_b   1.000
_cell.length_c   1.000
_cell.angle_alpha   90.00
_cell.angle_beta   90.00
_cell.angle_gamma   90.00
#
_symmetry.space_group_name_H-M   'P 1'
#
loop_
_entity.id
_entity.type
_entity.pdbx_description
1 polymer ?
#
loop_
_entity_poly.entity_id
_entity_poly.type
_entity_poly.pdbx_seq_one_letter_code
_entity_poly.pdbx_strand_id
1 'polypeptide(L)'
;MERLIPRNDLAAPLTKFCLTVEEHRRTTEGRVRTSSEFLQHFFPYTEAGSSDLVFRYLPKEVRGPILSEWHIRGLKAALRDSDEKIESVVYDALTAGDIDPDSFEQGLSPDIVIKWVPLASWWALWRGGKLSKRALLKAFDTAYTLGLFDAKWFLDTVESRSGKLRGTEVIAEGLTKADLTEWVRRIHESGNGSPTGLIAAIGWDKIVTQTPNDVLIAALDAFALKGGLTIASTPSVADGLSPSSASSPPAPTTPPAAPARSVPPYRSRRPEPALLTDDTVMAAVESEAMGPPPTEQSQRDGGEGNTSASTAPGGSMRPSTPPDDDPSGSGSLRDRIDFIRRRIP
;
A
#
# COMPACT_ATOMS: atom_id res chain seq x y z
N MET A 1 -8.08 -31.87 -5.76
CA MET A 1 -6.70 -31.47 -6.06
C MET A 1 -6.48 -30.14 -5.35
N GLU A 2 -5.73 -30.14 -4.24
CA GLU A 2 -5.25 -28.88 -3.65
C GLU A 2 -4.44 -28.15 -4.72
N ARG A 3 -4.90 -26.96 -5.15
CA ARG A 3 -4.03 -26.07 -5.92
C ARG A 3 -2.90 -25.68 -4.98
N LEU A 4 -1.72 -26.26 -5.19
CA LEU A 4 -0.48 -25.74 -4.61
C LEU A 4 -0.28 -24.33 -5.16
N ILE A 5 -0.82 -23.35 -4.44
CA ILE A 5 -0.56 -21.95 -4.70
C ILE A 5 0.95 -21.76 -4.46
N PRO A 6 1.70 -21.19 -5.43
CA PRO A 6 3.13 -21.02 -5.30
C PRO A 6 3.42 -20.09 -4.12
N ARG A 7 4.12 -20.62 -3.13
CA ARG A 7 4.67 -19.86 -2.01
C ARG A 7 5.77 -18.92 -2.51
N ASN A 8 5.75 -17.67 -2.07
CA ASN A 8 6.80 -16.71 -2.42
C ASN A 8 8.10 -17.06 -1.70
N ASP A 9 9.21 -17.01 -2.45
CA ASP A 9 10.55 -17.16 -1.87
C ASP A 9 10.96 -15.88 -1.16
N LEU A 10 11.07 -15.93 0.17
CA LEU A 10 11.48 -14.80 1.01
C LEU A 10 12.95 -14.39 0.78
N ALA A 11 13.77 -15.24 0.17
CA ALA A 11 15.14 -14.89 -0.19
C ALA A 11 15.20 -14.02 -1.46
N ALA A 12 14.19 -14.12 -2.34
CA ALA A 12 14.14 -13.41 -3.60
C ALA A 12 14.07 -11.88 -3.38
N PRO A 13 14.84 -11.08 -4.14
CA PRO A 13 14.88 -9.63 -3.98
C PRO A 13 13.50 -8.95 -4.03
N LEU A 14 12.63 -9.37 -4.94
CA LEU A 14 11.29 -8.79 -5.08
C LEU A 14 10.41 -9.06 -3.85
N THR A 15 10.48 -10.27 -3.30
CA THR A 15 9.75 -10.63 -2.09
C THR A 15 10.27 -9.86 -0.87
N LYS A 16 11.60 -9.72 -0.74
CA LYS A 16 12.23 -8.89 0.32
C LYS A 16 11.79 -7.44 0.24
N PHE A 17 11.71 -6.90 -0.98
CA PHE A 17 11.17 -5.57 -1.21
C PHE A 17 9.74 -5.45 -0.71
N CYS A 18 8.85 -6.38 -1.11
CA CYS A 18 7.45 -6.36 -0.69
C CYS A 18 7.31 -6.48 0.84
N LEU A 19 8.09 -7.36 1.47
CA LEU A 19 8.13 -7.52 2.93
C LEU A 19 8.54 -6.24 3.64
N THR A 20 9.66 -5.66 3.22
CA THR A 20 10.19 -4.44 3.84
C THR A 20 9.21 -3.26 3.69
N VAL A 21 8.53 -3.17 2.55
CA VAL A 21 7.52 -2.13 2.30
C VAL A 21 6.24 -2.39 3.08
N GLU A 22 5.82 -3.65 3.25
CA GLU A 22 4.68 -4.04 4.07
C GLU A 22 4.91 -3.76 5.56
N GLU A 23 6.09 -4.05 6.08
CA GLU A 23 6.49 -3.70 7.46
C GLU A 23 6.41 -2.19 7.68
N HIS A 24 6.95 -1.40 6.74
CA HIS A 24 6.87 0.05 6.82
C HIS A 24 5.41 0.54 6.70
N ARG A 25 4.59 -0.07 5.85
CA ARG A 25 3.16 0.27 5.66
C ARG A 25 2.38 0.20 6.97
N ARG A 26 2.75 -0.69 7.89
CA ARG A 26 2.08 -0.86 9.18
C ARG A 26 2.50 0.18 10.23
N THR A 27 3.54 0.96 9.97
CA THR A 27 3.93 2.08 10.84
C THR A 27 3.03 3.29 10.61
N THR A 28 2.99 4.20 11.59
CA THR A 28 2.26 5.47 11.47
C THR A 28 2.76 6.33 10.32
N GLU A 29 4.08 6.35 10.07
CA GLU A 29 4.69 7.16 9.02
C GLU A 29 4.52 6.58 7.61
N GLY A 30 4.50 5.24 7.52
CA GLY A 30 4.40 4.51 6.25
C GLY A 30 2.98 4.14 5.85
N ARG A 31 1.96 4.44 6.67
CA ARG A 31 0.57 4.07 6.42
C ARG A 31 0.05 4.62 5.10
N VAL A 32 -0.28 3.72 4.17
CA VAL A 32 -0.89 4.07 2.86
C VAL A 32 -2.38 3.74 2.78
N ARG A 33 -2.83 2.80 3.63
CA ARG A 33 -4.19 2.28 3.77
C ARG A 33 -4.47 1.96 5.23
N THR A 34 -5.69 2.19 5.67
CA THR A 34 -6.21 1.82 6.99
C THR A 34 -6.43 0.31 7.10
N SER A 35 -6.61 -0.19 8.32
CA SER A 35 -6.94 -1.60 8.57
C SER A 35 -8.30 -2.00 7.99
N SER A 36 -9.26 -1.07 7.95
CA SER A 36 -10.54 -1.27 7.27
C SER A 36 -10.37 -1.45 5.77
N GLU A 37 -9.51 -0.65 5.12
CA GLU A 37 -9.22 -0.83 3.70
C GLU A 37 -8.40 -2.11 3.43
N PHE A 38 -7.51 -2.50 4.34
CA PHE A 38 -6.80 -3.77 4.28
C PHE A 38 -7.78 -4.96 4.33
N LEU A 39 -8.71 -4.94 5.29
CA LEU A 39 -9.77 -5.93 5.43
C LEU A 39 -10.63 -5.97 4.16
N GLN A 40 -11.12 -4.82 3.69
CA GLN A 40 -11.95 -4.76 2.49
C GLN A 40 -11.24 -5.26 1.22
N HIS A 41 -9.92 -5.12 1.14
CA HIS A 41 -9.14 -5.62 0.00
C HIS A 41 -8.95 -7.13 0.04
N PHE A 42 -8.67 -7.70 1.21
CA PHE A 42 -8.35 -9.13 1.35
C PHE A 42 -9.53 -10.00 1.74
N PHE A 43 -10.59 -9.41 2.25
CA PHE A 43 -11.81 -10.09 2.65
C PHE A 43 -12.99 -9.11 2.49
N PRO A 44 -13.30 -8.67 1.26
CA PRO A 44 -14.50 -7.86 1.02
C PRO A 44 -15.73 -8.61 1.50
N TYR A 45 -16.54 -7.95 2.32
CA TYR A 45 -17.77 -8.51 2.86
C TYR A 45 -18.88 -7.47 2.87
N THR A 46 -20.10 -7.95 2.69
CA THR A 46 -21.34 -7.17 2.67
C THR A 46 -22.45 -8.02 3.27
N GLU A 47 -23.64 -7.46 3.49
CA GLU A 47 -24.81 -8.24 3.92
C GLU A 47 -25.18 -9.37 2.95
N ALA A 48 -24.79 -9.26 1.68
CA ALA A 48 -25.06 -10.26 0.65
C ALA A 48 -24.05 -11.43 0.67
N GLY A 49 -22.93 -11.30 1.39
CA GLY A 49 -21.89 -12.31 1.49
C GLY A 49 -20.47 -11.74 1.49
N SER A 50 -19.49 -12.64 1.44
CA SER A 50 -18.06 -12.36 1.50
C SER A 50 -17.30 -12.96 0.30
N SER A 51 -16.05 -12.53 0.14
CA SER A 51 -15.08 -13.18 -0.75
C SER A 51 -13.72 -13.26 -0.08
N ASP A 52 -13.28 -14.46 0.26
CA ASP A 52 -11.99 -14.67 0.92
C ASP A 52 -10.82 -14.51 -0.06
N LEU A 53 -10.06 -13.41 -0.04
CA LEU A 53 -8.88 -13.21 -0.91
C LEU A 53 -7.54 -13.40 -0.20
N VAL A 54 -7.54 -14.01 0.99
CA VAL A 54 -6.33 -14.26 1.79
C VAL A 54 -6.23 -15.70 2.27
N PHE A 55 -7.21 -16.23 3.01
CA PHE A 55 -7.11 -17.55 3.66
C PHE A 55 -7.09 -18.72 2.68
N ARG A 56 -7.66 -18.54 1.48
CA ARG A 56 -7.54 -19.51 0.36
C ARG A 56 -6.08 -19.75 -0.05
N TYR A 57 -5.19 -18.80 0.23
CA TYR A 57 -3.76 -18.91 -0.07
C TYR A 57 -2.94 -19.42 1.11
N LEU A 58 -3.52 -19.48 2.31
CA LEU A 58 -2.86 -19.94 3.52
C LEU A 58 -3.09 -21.45 3.70
N PRO A 59 -2.03 -22.25 3.91
CA PRO A 59 -2.18 -23.63 4.35
C PRO A 59 -2.94 -23.72 5.67
N LYS A 60 -3.55 -24.88 5.91
CA LYS A 60 -4.37 -25.13 7.12
C LYS A 60 -3.56 -24.91 8.39
N GLU A 61 -2.28 -25.27 8.37
CA GLU A 61 -1.33 -25.12 9.48
C GLU A 61 -0.99 -23.65 9.78
N VAL A 62 -1.21 -22.76 8.81
CA VAL A 62 -0.97 -21.31 8.97
C VAL A 62 -2.26 -20.60 9.37
N ARG A 63 -3.38 -20.86 8.71
CA ARG A 63 -4.66 -20.21 9.05
C ARG A 63 -5.28 -20.72 10.35
N GLY A 64 -5.05 -21.99 10.71
CA GLY A 64 -5.61 -22.60 11.91
C GLY A 64 -5.23 -21.86 13.21
N PRO A 65 -3.94 -21.59 13.46
CA PRO A 65 -3.50 -20.77 14.58
C PRO A 65 -4.13 -19.38 14.63
N ILE A 66 -4.22 -18.68 13.48
CA ILE A 66 -4.80 -17.33 13.39
C ILE A 66 -6.26 -17.33 13.86
N LEU A 67 -7.07 -18.25 13.32
CA LEU A 67 -8.49 -18.36 13.68
C LEU A 67 -8.71 -18.78 15.14
N SER A 68 -7.77 -19.56 15.68
CA SER A 68 -7.80 -19.97 17.09
C SER A 68 -7.39 -18.83 18.03
N GLU A 69 -6.45 -17.99 17.63
CA GLU A 69 -6.02 -16.82 18.39
C GLU A 69 -7.09 -15.73 18.41
N TRP A 70 -7.85 -15.60 17.32
CA TRP A 70 -9.07 -14.76 17.30
C TRP A 70 -10.25 -15.35 18.08
N HIS A 71 -10.12 -16.56 18.63
CA HIS A 71 -11.18 -17.26 19.37
C HIS A 71 -12.46 -17.56 18.57
N ILE A 72 -12.43 -17.44 17.24
CA ILE A 72 -13.59 -17.71 16.36
C ILE A 72 -13.68 -19.19 15.96
N ARG A 73 -12.58 -19.94 16.07
CA ARG A 73 -12.55 -21.36 15.74
C ARG A 73 -11.46 -22.11 16.50
N GLY A 74 -11.79 -23.23 17.14
CA GLY A 74 -10.79 -24.06 17.80
C GLY A 74 -9.79 -24.67 16.81
N LEU A 75 -8.49 -24.67 17.17
CA LEU A 75 -7.38 -25.13 16.30
C LEU A 75 -7.64 -26.47 15.60
N LYS A 76 -8.10 -27.50 16.32
CA LYS A 76 -8.37 -28.84 15.75
C LYS A 76 -9.47 -28.82 14.69
N ALA A 77 -10.45 -27.92 14.82
CA ALA A 77 -11.53 -27.78 13.86
C ALA A 77 -11.04 -26.99 12.64
N ALA A 78 -10.34 -25.88 12.86
CA ALA A 78 -9.78 -25.04 11.80
C ALA A 78 -8.83 -25.81 10.86
N LEU A 79 -8.05 -26.77 11.38
CA LEU A 79 -7.18 -27.65 10.59
C LEU A 79 -7.94 -28.62 9.66
N ARG A 80 -9.24 -28.84 9.89
CA ARG A 80 -10.09 -29.75 9.08
C ARG A 80 -11.03 -29.01 8.15
N ASP A 81 -11.31 -27.74 8.45
CA ASP A 81 -12.24 -26.92 7.70
C ASP A 81 -11.75 -26.68 6.26
N SER A 82 -12.71 -26.68 5.32
CA SER A 82 -12.49 -26.29 3.93
C SER A 82 -12.37 -24.77 3.80
N ASP A 83 -11.95 -24.28 2.64
CA ASP A 83 -11.79 -22.84 2.38
C ASP A 83 -13.14 -22.12 2.52
N GLU A 84 -14.21 -22.70 2.00
CA GLU A 84 -15.57 -22.16 2.11
C GLU A 84 -16.03 -22.11 3.57
N LYS A 85 -15.61 -23.10 4.37
CA LYS A 85 -15.95 -23.09 5.79
C LYS A 85 -15.16 -22.04 6.56
N ILE A 86 -13.90 -21.81 6.21
CA ILE A 86 -13.10 -20.72 6.80
C ILE A 86 -13.71 -19.37 6.45
N GLU A 87 -14.06 -19.16 5.18
CA GLU A 87 -14.73 -17.95 4.72
C GLU A 87 -16.03 -17.68 5.49
N SER A 88 -16.87 -18.71 5.67
CA SER A 88 -18.11 -18.56 6.46
C SER A 88 -17.82 -18.14 7.90
N VAL A 89 -16.85 -18.79 8.56
CA VAL A 89 -16.55 -18.54 9.98
C VAL A 89 -15.96 -17.15 10.19
N VAL A 90 -15.10 -16.69 9.28
CA VAL A 90 -14.55 -15.32 9.32
C VAL A 90 -15.64 -14.29 9.06
N TYR A 91 -16.53 -14.53 8.10
CA TYR A 91 -17.66 -13.65 7.82
C TYR A 91 -18.61 -13.51 9.02
N ASP A 92 -18.97 -14.63 9.65
CA ASP A 92 -19.84 -14.65 10.83
C ASP A 92 -19.21 -13.84 11.98
N ALA A 93 -17.91 -14.02 12.22
CA ALA A 93 -17.17 -13.29 13.25
C ALA A 93 -17.10 -11.78 12.99
N LEU A 94 -16.84 -11.37 11.75
CA LEU A 94 -16.82 -9.96 11.37
C LEU A 94 -18.21 -9.30 11.52
N THR A 95 -19.27 -10.05 11.19
CA THR A 95 -20.66 -9.58 11.31
C THR A 95 -21.10 -9.50 12.78
N ALA A 96 -20.65 -10.44 13.61
CA ALA A 96 -20.92 -10.47 15.05
C ALA A 96 -20.10 -9.43 15.84
N GLY A 97 -19.03 -8.89 15.23
CA GLY A 97 -18.12 -7.96 15.89
C GLY A 97 -17.06 -8.65 16.77
N ASP A 98 -16.88 -9.96 16.62
CA ASP A 98 -15.85 -10.73 17.34
C ASP A 98 -14.43 -10.40 16.85
N ILE A 99 -14.31 -9.92 15.61
CA ILE A 99 -13.07 -9.44 15.00
C ILE A 99 -13.34 -8.06 14.42
N ASP A 100 -12.48 -7.09 14.76
CA ASP A 100 -12.46 -5.77 14.15
C ASP A 100 -11.36 -5.67 13.06
N PRO A 101 -11.36 -4.60 12.24
CA PRO A 101 -10.36 -4.47 11.17
C PRO A 101 -8.91 -4.46 11.66
N ASP A 102 -8.64 -3.89 12.83
CA ASP A 102 -7.28 -3.84 13.40
C ASP A 102 -6.80 -5.23 13.80
N SER A 103 -7.65 -6.01 14.48
CA SER A 103 -7.39 -7.39 14.87
C SER A 103 -7.21 -8.31 13.66
N PHE A 104 -7.98 -8.08 12.59
CA PHE A 104 -7.83 -8.78 11.32
C PHE A 104 -6.46 -8.52 10.67
N GLU A 105 -6.05 -7.26 10.55
CA GLU A 105 -4.75 -6.91 9.99
C GLU A 105 -3.59 -7.41 10.86
N GLN A 106 -3.70 -7.32 12.19
CA GLN A 106 -2.65 -7.75 13.12
C GLN A 106 -2.48 -9.27 13.13
N GLY A 107 -3.57 -10.05 13.08
CA GLY A 107 -3.50 -11.51 13.02
C GLY A 107 -2.86 -12.04 11.73
N LEU A 108 -2.87 -11.23 10.66
CA LEU A 108 -2.16 -11.51 9.41
C LEU A 108 -0.82 -10.78 9.40
N SER A 109 0.24 -11.37 9.96
CA SER A 109 1.56 -10.72 10.02
C SER A 109 2.14 -10.38 8.63
N PRO A 110 3.07 -9.41 8.52
CA PRO A 110 3.74 -9.06 7.26
C PRO A 110 4.30 -10.28 6.51
N ASP A 111 5.00 -11.16 7.23
CA ASP A 111 5.55 -12.40 6.67
C ASP A 111 4.46 -13.31 6.11
N ILE A 112 3.32 -13.46 6.80
CA ILE A 112 2.22 -14.31 6.34
C ILE A 112 1.66 -13.75 5.04
N VAL A 113 1.36 -12.45 5.00
CA VAL A 113 0.81 -11.80 3.81
C VAL A 113 1.77 -11.96 2.64
N ILE A 114 3.03 -11.58 2.80
CA ILE A 114 4.00 -11.56 1.69
C ILE A 114 4.43 -12.96 1.26
N LYS A 115 4.45 -13.94 2.15
CA LYS A 115 4.86 -15.31 1.83
C LYS A 115 3.79 -16.09 1.07
N TRP A 116 2.52 -15.86 1.39
CA TRP A 116 1.42 -16.71 0.92
C TRP A 116 0.49 -16.02 -0.07
N VAL A 117 0.25 -14.72 0.06
CA VAL A 117 -0.64 -13.99 -0.85
C VAL A 117 0.10 -13.66 -2.15
N PRO A 118 -0.59 -13.69 -3.32
CA PRO A 118 0.00 -13.24 -4.57
C PRO A 118 0.55 -11.81 -4.44
N LEU A 119 1.84 -11.61 -4.74
CA LEU A 119 2.51 -10.31 -4.57
C LEU A 119 1.81 -9.19 -5.36
N ALA A 120 1.20 -9.50 -6.49
CA ALA A 120 0.44 -8.53 -7.26
C ALA A 120 -0.88 -8.09 -6.59
N SER A 121 -1.53 -8.97 -5.82
CA SER A 121 -2.69 -8.58 -5.00
C SER A 121 -2.26 -7.64 -3.87
N TRP A 122 -1.15 -7.97 -3.19
CA TRP A 122 -0.56 -7.06 -2.19
C TRP A 122 -0.13 -5.73 -2.80
N TRP A 123 0.49 -5.75 -3.98
CA TRP A 123 0.89 -4.53 -4.68
C TRP A 123 -0.33 -3.65 -5.01
N ALA A 124 -1.43 -4.24 -5.48
CA ALA A 124 -2.67 -3.50 -5.75
C ALA A 124 -3.23 -2.80 -4.49
N LEU A 125 -3.19 -3.46 -3.32
CA LEU A 125 -3.55 -2.83 -2.05
C LEU A 125 -2.66 -1.63 -1.75
N TRP A 126 -1.34 -1.86 -1.74
CA TRP A 126 -0.36 -0.85 -1.37
C TRP A 126 -0.42 0.36 -2.31
N ARG A 127 -0.46 0.09 -3.62
CA ARG A 127 -0.48 1.10 -4.67
C ARG A 127 -1.80 1.85 -4.75
N GLY A 128 -2.92 1.22 -4.40
CA GLY A 128 -4.22 1.89 -4.33
C GLY A 128 -4.34 2.92 -3.20
N GLY A 129 -3.40 2.91 -2.25
CA GLY A 129 -3.37 3.85 -1.13
C GLY A 129 -2.85 5.25 -1.47
N LYS A 130 -2.95 6.15 -0.50
CA LYS A 130 -2.37 7.50 -0.61
C LYS A 130 -0.88 7.44 -0.27
N LEU A 131 -0.03 7.37 -1.31
CA LEU A 131 1.41 7.28 -1.14
C LEU A 131 2.03 8.59 -0.61
N SER A 132 2.53 8.55 0.62
CA SER A 132 3.29 9.64 1.24
C SER A 132 4.72 9.69 0.70
N LYS A 133 5.41 10.84 0.87
CA LYS A 133 6.84 10.95 0.54
C LYS A 133 7.69 9.92 1.28
N ARG A 134 7.32 9.59 2.53
CA ARG A 134 8.02 8.58 3.35
C ARG A 134 7.85 7.18 2.78
N ALA A 135 6.62 6.82 2.39
CA ALA A 135 6.35 5.55 1.73
C ALA A 135 7.08 5.43 0.37
N LEU A 136 7.07 6.49 -0.44
CA LEU A 136 7.81 6.55 -1.70
C LEU A 136 9.31 6.40 -1.48
N LEU A 137 9.87 7.13 -0.50
CA LEU A 137 11.28 7.06 -0.14
C LEU A 137 11.67 5.64 0.24
N LYS A 138 10.89 5.02 1.13
CA LYS A 138 11.15 3.65 1.55
C LYS A 138 11.12 2.68 0.37
N ALA A 139 10.15 2.82 -0.54
CA ALA A 139 10.04 1.95 -1.71
C ALA A 139 11.26 2.11 -2.64
N PHE A 140 11.62 3.33 -3.04
CA PHE A 140 12.75 3.56 -3.95
C PHE A 140 14.10 3.15 -3.34
N ASP A 141 14.35 3.52 -2.10
CA ASP A 141 15.58 3.18 -1.40
C ASP A 141 15.74 1.66 -1.24
N THR A 142 14.65 0.97 -0.87
CA THR A 142 14.65 -0.49 -0.71
C THR A 142 14.85 -1.19 -2.06
N ALA A 143 14.11 -0.78 -3.10
CA ALA A 143 14.21 -1.39 -4.43
C ALA A 143 15.60 -1.20 -5.05
N TYR A 144 16.19 -0.01 -4.87
CA TYR A 144 17.55 0.28 -5.31
C TYR A 144 18.59 -0.55 -4.54
N THR A 145 18.48 -0.63 -3.22
CA THR A 145 19.40 -1.40 -2.36
C THR A 145 19.37 -2.89 -2.69
N LEU A 146 18.19 -3.42 -3.04
CA LEU A 146 18.02 -4.81 -3.44
C LEU A 146 18.40 -5.08 -4.90
N GLY A 147 18.86 -4.07 -5.65
CA GLY A 147 19.27 -4.19 -7.04
C GLY A 147 18.12 -4.52 -7.99
N LEU A 148 16.87 -4.19 -7.62
CA LEU A 148 15.70 -4.44 -8.46
C LEU A 148 15.63 -3.49 -9.66
N PHE A 149 16.25 -2.33 -9.53
CA PHE A 149 16.59 -1.45 -10.64
C PHE A 149 17.94 -0.79 -10.38
N ASP A 150 18.56 -0.27 -11.43
CA ASP A 150 19.80 0.50 -11.36
C ASP A 150 19.57 2.00 -11.61
N ALA A 151 20.57 2.81 -11.28
CA ALA A 151 20.50 4.25 -11.39
C ALA A 151 20.24 4.72 -12.83
N LYS A 152 20.76 3.99 -13.83
CA LYS A 152 20.57 4.30 -15.24
C LYS A 152 19.10 4.13 -15.61
N TRP A 153 18.52 2.97 -15.30
CA TRP A 153 17.11 2.67 -15.53
C TRP A 153 16.21 3.71 -14.85
N PHE A 154 16.50 4.11 -13.61
CA PHE A 154 15.70 5.11 -12.90
C PHE A 154 15.73 6.46 -13.63
N LEU A 155 16.91 6.98 -13.96
CA LEU A 155 17.03 8.25 -14.68
C LEU A 155 16.41 8.19 -16.08
N ASP A 156 16.45 7.04 -16.75
CA ASP A 156 15.82 6.85 -18.06
C ASP A 156 14.28 6.77 -17.95
N THR A 157 13.75 6.37 -16.79
CA THR A 157 12.30 6.17 -16.54
C THR A 157 11.61 7.42 -15.99
N VAL A 158 12.34 8.26 -15.25
CA VAL A 158 11.80 9.49 -14.66
C VAL A 158 11.55 10.53 -15.75
N GLU A 159 10.28 10.86 -15.97
CA GLU A 159 9.83 11.81 -16.98
C GLU A 159 8.75 12.72 -16.40
N SER A 160 8.80 14.01 -16.73
CA SER A 160 7.75 14.95 -16.32
C SER A 160 6.44 14.66 -17.05
N ARG A 161 5.31 15.07 -16.48
CA ARG A 161 3.97 14.83 -17.06
C ARG A 161 3.80 15.34 -18.50
N SER A 162 4.53 16.41 -18.87
CA SER A 162 4.50 16.97 -20.22
C SER A 162 5.48 16.30 -21.19
N GLY A 163 6.28 15.34 -20.71
CA GLY A 163 7.41 14.73 -21.41
C GLY A 163 8.55 15.69 -21.74
N LYS A 164 8.47 16.93 -21.25
CA LYS A 164 9.40 18.01 -21.58
C LYS A 164 10.75 17.87 -20.87
N LEU A 165 10.73 17.30 -19.67
CA LEU A 165 11.92 17.10 -18.84
C LEU A 165 12.07 15.61 -18.58
N ARG A 166 13.32 15.13 -18.64
CA ARG A 166 13.64 13.71 -18.40
C ARG A 166 14.87 13.56 -17.52
N GLY A 167 14.91 12.47 -16.76
CA GLY A 167 16.01 12.07 -15.90
C GLY A 167 16.45 13.18 -14.95
N THR A 168 17.71 13.59 -15.07
CA THR A 168 18.33 14.58 -14.19
C THR A 168 17.66 15.95 -14.27
N GLU A 169 17.03 16.30 -15.39
CA GLU A 169 16.35 17.59 -15.54
C GLU A 169 15.10 17.68 -14.66
N VAL A 170 14.37 16.56 -14.53
CA VAL A 170 13.19 16.47 -13.65
C VAL A 170 13.60 16.61 -12.18
N ILE A 171 14.73 15.99 -11.82
CA ILE A 171 15.28 16.10 -10.47
C ILE A 171 15.75 17.53 -10.22
N ALA A 172 16.45 18.14 -11.17
CA ALA A 172 16.99 19.50 -11.05
C ALA A 172 15.91 20.57 -10.96
N GLU A 173 14.74 20.37 -11.57
CA GLU A 173 13.62 21.31 -11.53
C GLU A 173 13.13 21.59 -10.10
N GLY A 174 13.12 20.58 -9.24
CA GLY A 174 12.70 20.72 -7.84
C GLY A 174 13.78 21.29 -6.90
N LEU A 175 15.02 21.40 -7.35
CA LEU A 175 16.14 21.79 -6.49
C LEU A 175 16.32 23.31 -6.41
N THR A 176 16.68 23.80 -5.22
CA THR A 176 17.10 25.19 -5.06
C THR A 176 18.48 25.41 -5.71
N LYS A 177 18.83 26.68 -5.99
CA LYS A 177 20.17 27.03 -6.49
C LYS A 177 21.29 26.52 -5.56
N ALA A 178 21.08 26.58 -4.26
CA ALA A 178 22.03 26.09 -3.26
C ALA A 178 22.19 24.56 -3.37
N ASP A 179 21.08 23.83 -3.49
CA ASP A 179 21.11 22.37 -3.66
C ASP A 179 21.76 21.94 -4.97
N LEU A 180 21.50 22.64 -6.08
CA LEU A 180 22.15 22.37 -7.37
C LEU A 180 23.65 22.59 -7.30
N THR A 181 24.09 23.69 -6.67
CA THR A 181 25.52 24.00 -6.52
C THR A 181 26.23 22.94 -5.68
N GLU A 182 25.60 22.53 -4.57
CA GLU A 182 26.12 21.48 -3.70
C GLU A 182 26.15 20.11 -4.41
N TRP A 183 25.13 19.80 -5.20
CA TRP A 183 25.09 18.55 -5.97
C TRP A 183 26.25 18.49 -6.99
N VAL A 184 26.46 19.56 -7.75
CA VAL A 184 27.59 19.65 -8.71
C VAL A 184 28.93 19.57 -7.99
N ARG A 185 29.08 20.22 -6.83
CA ARG A 185 30.30 20.14 -6.01
C ARG A 185 30.60 18.69 -5.60
N ARG A 186 29.60 17.96 -5.10
CA ARG A 186 29.76 16.54 -4.71
C ARG A 186 30.08 15.63 -5.88
N ILE A 187 29.46 15.85 -7.04
CA ILE A 187 29.80 15.10 -8.27
C ILE A 187 31.28 15.34 -8.62
N HIS A 188 31.72 16.59 -8.59
CA HIS A 188 33.11 16.94 -8.88
C HIS A 188 34.09 16.32 -7.88
N GLU A 189 33.79 16.38 -6.58
CA GLU A 189 34.62 15.79 -5.53
C GLU A 189 34.71 14.27 -5.60
N SER A 190 33.60 13.60 -5.95
CA SER A 190 33.59 12.16 -6.14
C SER A 190 34.27 11.71 -7.44
N GLY A 191 34.44 12.63 -8.40
CA GLY A 191 34.93 12.33 -9.75
C GLY A 191 34.04 11.37 -10.55
N ASN A 192 32.82 11.08 -10.08
CA ASN A 192 31.96 10.05 -10.65
C ASN A 192 30.69 10.65 -11.30
N GLY A 193 30.76 10.89 -12.61
CA GLY A 193 29.63 11.36 -13.42
C GLY A 193 28.69 10.25 -13.94
N SER A 194 28.88 9.00 -13.54
CA SER A 194 27.97 7.91 -13.94
C SER A 194 26.58 8.09 -13.33
N PRO A 195 25.51 7.46 -13.87
CA PRO A 195 24.16 7.50 -13.27
C PRO A 195 24.15 7.19 -11.77
N THR A 196 24.93 6.19 -11.35
CA THR A 196 25.11 5.82 -9.95
C THR A 196 25.76 6.95 -9.14
N GLY A 197 26.81 7.58 -9.68
CA GLY A 197 27.48 8.72 -9.05
C GLY A 197 26.55 9.93 -8.91
N LEU A 198 25.71 10.20 -9.92
CA LEU A 198 24.73 11.29 -9.90
C LEU A 198 23.70 11.08 -8.78
N ILE A 199 23.09 9.89 -8.68
CA ILE A 199 22.13 9.55 -7.61
C ILE A 199 22.80 9.56 -6.24
N ALA A 200 24.01 9.01 -6.12
CA ALA A 200 24.74 8.96 -4.85
C ALA A 200 25.10 10.37 -4.33
N ALA A 201 25.47 11.29 -5.23
CA ALA A 201 25.86 12.66 -4.84
C ALA A 201 24.68 13.47 -4.26
N ILE A 202 23.46 13.28 -4.79
CA ILE A 202 22.24 13.96 -4.31
C ILE A 202 21.58 13.23 -3.13
N GLY A 203 21.53 11.90 -3.19
CA GLY A 203 20.85 11.03 -2.23
C GLY A 203 19.35 10.84 -2.51
N TRP A 204 18.83 9.66 -2.16
CA TRP A 204 17.42 9.30 -2.35
C TRP A 204 16.45 10.20 -1.60
N ASP A 205 16.80 10.67 -0.41
CA ASP A 205 15.97 11.58 0.39
C ASP A 205 15.68 12.87 -0.38
N LYS A 206 16.71 13.52 -0.94
CA LYS A 206 16.55 14.74 -1.76
C LYS A 206 15.82 14.47 -3.07
N ILE A 207 16.12 13.36 -3.76
CA ILE A 207 15.42 12.99 -5.00
C ILE A 207 13.92 12.87 -4.73
N VAL A 208 13.53 12.10 -3.72
CA VAL A 208 12.13 11.82 -3.43
C VAL A 208 11.40 13.04 -2.89
N THR A 209 12.04 13.84 -2.02
CA THR A 209 11.40 15.03 -1.47
C THR A 209 11.14 16.10 -2.52
N GLN A 210 12.05 16.29 -3.48
CA GLN A 210 11.99 17.39 -4.45
C GLN A 210 11.32 17.02 -5.78
N THR A 211 11.29 15.74 -6.13
CA THR A 211 10.58 15.28 -7.35
C THR A 211 9.07 15.24 -7.10
N PRO A 212 8.21 15.71 -8.01
CA PRO A 212 6.75 15.60 -7.86
C PRO A 212 6.27 14.16 -7.62
N ASN A 213 5.22 13.99 -6.80
CA ASN A 213 4.70 12.66 -6.45
C ASN A 213 4.21 11.87 -7.65
N ASP A 214 3.54 12.53 -8.60
CA ASP A 214 2.99 11.88 -9.80
C ASP A 214 4.10 11.28 -10.69
N VAL A 215 5.23 11.97 -10.82
CA VAL A 215 6.41 11.46 -11.51
C VAL A 215 6.98 10.23 -10.81
N LEU A 216 7.17 10.31 -9.47
CA LEU A 216 7.67 9.20 -8.67
C LEU A 216 6.73 7.98 -8.72
N ILE A 217 5.43 8.23 -8.69
CA ILE A 217 4.41 7.21 -8.80
C ILE A 217 4.46 6.55 -10.18
N ALA A 218 4.58 7.32 -11.27
CA ALA A 218 4.71 6.76 -12.61
C ALA A 218 5.98 5.88 -12.75
N ALA A 219 7.10 6.29 -12.14
CA ALA A 219 8.31 5.48 -12.09
C ALA A 219 8.12 4.19 -11.28
N LEU A 220 7.37 4.22 -10.17
CA LEU A 220 7.00 3.01 -9.42
C LEU A 220 6.08 2.08 -10.23
N ASP A 221 5.15 2.63 -11.00
CA ASP A 221 4.25 1.84 -11.85
C ASP A 221 5.04 1.15 -12.98
N ALA A 222 6.03 1.83 -13.58
CA ALA A 222 6.96 1.24 -14.54
C ALA A 222 7.85 0.15 -13.89
N PHE A 223 8.30 0.38 -12.65
CA PHE A 223 9.01 -0.63 -11.85
C PHE A 223 8.15 -1.87 -11.62
N ALA A 224 6.88 -1.68 -11.23
CA ALA A 224 5.95 -2.77 -10.95
C ALA A 224 5.66 -3.61 -12.19
N LEU A 225 5.51 -2.97 -13.35
CA LEU A 225 5.39 -3.64 -14.65
C LEU A 225 6.63 -4.48 -14.97
N LYS A 226 7.83 -3.92 -14.78
CA LYS A 226 9.10 -4.65 -15.00
C LYS A 226 9.27 -5.82 -14.03
N GLY A 227 8.87 -5.64 -12.77
CA GLY A 227 8.97 -6.64 -11.71
C GLY A 227 7.86 -7.69 -11.70
N GLY A 228 6.86 -7.58 -12.58
CA GLY A 228 5.71 -8.49 -12.61
C GLY A 228 4.78 -8.36 -11.39
N LEU A 229 4.78 -7.20 -10.72
CA LEU A 229 3.88 -6.90 -9.60
C LEU A 229 2.50 -6.42 -10.05
N THR A 230 2.32 -6.15 -11.34
CA THR A 230 1.01 -5.84 -11.91
C THR A 230 0.44 -7.11 -12.57
N ILE A 231 -0.73 -7.53 -12.11
CA ILE A 231 -1.59 -8.37 -12.94
C ILE A 231 -2.19 -7.45 -13.98
N ALA A 232 -2.05 -7.76 -15.27
CA ALA A 232 -2.88 -7.13 -16.30
C ALA A 232 -4.34 -7.36 -15.90
N SER A 233 -4.99 -6.33 -15.37
CA SER A 233 -6.35 -6.42 -14.85
C SER A 233 -7.24 -7.08 -15.90
N THR A 234 -7.75 -8.27 -15.59
CA THR A 234 -9.04 -8.68 -16.12
C THR A 234 -10.07 -7.90 -15.28
N PRO A 235 -10.83 -6.98 -15.87
CA PRO A 235 -11.80 -6.20 -15.13
C PRO A 235 -13.04 -7.07 -14.89
N SER A 236 -13.39 -7.30 -13.64
CA SER A 236 -14.76 -7.71 -13.31
C SER A 236 -15.05 -7.40 -11.86
N VAL A 237 -15.40 -6.13 -11.59
CA VAL A 237 -16.59 -5.78 -10.83
C VAL A 237 -17.13 -4.48 -11.45
N ALA A 238 -18.44 -4.47 -11.66
CA ALA A 238 -19.23 -3.53 -12.44
C ALA A 238 -19.02 -2.03 -12.13
N ASP A 239 -18.67 -1.27 -13.18
CA ASP A 239 -19.05 0.14 -13.31
C ASP A 239 -20.57 0.19 -13.52
N GLY A 240 -21.28 0.60 -12.47
CA GLY A 240 -22.73 0.70 -12.44
C GLY A 240 -23.24 2.07 -12.06
N LEU A 241 -22.57 3.16 -12.46
CA LEU A 241 -23.11 4.53 -12.34
C LEU A 241 -22.61 5.41 -13.50
N SER A 242 -23.42 5.56 -14.54
CA SER A 242 -23.35 6.73 -15.41
C SER A 242 -24.74 7.35 -15.54
N PRO A 243 -24.86 8.69 -15.44
CA PRO A 243 -26.13 9.39 -15.43
C PRO A 243 -26.70 9.48 -16.85
N SER A 244 -28.03 9.32 -16.89
CA SER A 244 -28.89 9.44 -18.06
C SER A 244 -28.70 10.79 -18.78
N SER A 245 -28.52 10.76 -20.09
CA SER A 245 -28.76 11.90 -20.97
C SER A 245 -29.30 11.43 -22.31
N ALA A 246 -30.46 11.98 -22.62
CA ALA A 246 -31.35 11.66 -23.71
C ALA A 246 -30.76 11.93 -25.09
N SER A 247 -31.15 11.12 -26.07
CA SER A 247 -31.37 11.52 -27.47
C SER A 247 -32.17 10.46 -28.22
N SER A 248 -33.43 10.77 -28.55
CA SER A 248 -34.27 10.07 -29.55
C SER A 248 -33.69 10.27 -30.97
N PRO A 249 -34.00 9.43 -31.98
CA PRO A 249 -35.21 9.64 -32.82
C PRO A 249 -35.75 8.34 -33.50
N PRO A 250 -36.60 8.36 -34.55
CA PRO A 250 -38.05 8.18 -34.51
C PRO A 250 -38.58 6.87 -35.16
N ALA A 251 -39.83 6.49 -34.85
CA ALA A 251 -40.67 5.58 -35.65
C ALA A 251 -41.52 6.41 -36.65
N PRO A 252 -42.09 5.89 -37.76
CA PRO A 252 -43.14 4.84 -37.71
C PRO A 252 -43.32 3.95 -38.97
N THR A 253 -43.95 2.77 -38.82
CA THR A 253 -45.11 2.32 -39.66
C THR A 253 -45.64 0.94 -39.21
N THR A 254 -46.96 0.86 -39.05
CA THR A 254 -47.83 -0.30 -38.79
C THR A 254 -48.71 -0.56 -40.05
N PRO A 255 -49.67 -1.52 -40.10
CA PRO A 255 -49.71 -2.98 -39.85
C PRO A 255 -50.33 -3.71 -41.11
N PRO A 256 -50.89 -4.96 -41.13
CA PRO A 256 -52.18 -5.30 -40.46
C PRO A 256 -52.46 -6.79 -40.05
N ALA A 257 -53.46 -6.92 -39.15
CA ALA A 257 -54.55 -7.91 -39.04
C ALA A 257 -54.34 -9.38 -38.56
N ALA A 258 -55.12 -9.70 -37.51
CA ALA A 258 -55.40 -10.97 -36.81
C ALA A 258 -56.47 -11.85 -37.55
N PRO A 259 -57.14 -12.91 -37.01
CA PRO A 259 -57.11 -13.55 -35.66
C PRO A 259 -57.27 -15.10 -35.62
N ALA A 260 -57.14 -15.73 -34.44
CA ALA A 260 -57.92 -16.94 -34.10
C ALA A 260 -58.09 -17.14 -32.58
N ARG A 261 -59.36 -17.36 -32.19
CA ARG A 261 -59.89 -17.76 -30.86
C ARG A 261 -59.36 -19.15 -30.46
N SER A 262 -59.23 -19.50 -29.19
CA SER A 262 -60.27 -20.18 -28.37
C SER A 262 -59.80 -20.37 -26.92
N VAL A 263 -60.73 -20.26 -25.95
CA VAL A 263 -60.52 -20.35 -24.49
C VAL A 263 -61.11 -21.68 -23.94
N PRO A 264 -61.14 -21.99 -22.61
CA PRO A 264 -60.52 -23.15 -21.93
C PRO A 264 -61.59 -24.16 -21.39
N PRO A 265 -61.37 -25.06 -20.38
CA PRO A 265 -61.30 -24.64 -18.95
C PRO A 265 -60.65 -25.57 -17.88
N TYR A 266 -60.40 -24.97 -16.70
CA TYR A 266 -60.62 -25.45 -15.30
C TYR A 266 -59.67 -26.43 -14.56
N ARG A 267 -59.02 -25.93 -13.47
CA ARG A 267 -59.27 -26.19 -12.01
C ARG A 267 -58.07 -25.67 -11.18
N SER A 268 -58.18 -24.57 -10.43
CA SER A 268 -58.68 -24.44 -9.04
C SER A 268 -57.97 -25.30 -7.98
N ARG A 269 -57.12 -24.69 -7.14
CA ARG A 269 -57.40 -24.48 -5.70
C ARG A 269 -56.39 -23.51 -5.05
N ARG A 270 -56.95 -22.66 -4.18
CA ARG A 270 -56.37 -21.60 -3.32
C ARG A 270 -56.50 -22.09 -1.84
N PRO A 271 -56.22 -21.26 -0.83
CA PRO A 271 -55.00 -21.14 -0.02
C PRO A 271 -55.15 -21.70 1.41
N GLU A 272 -54.08 -21.70 2.21
CA GLU A 272 -54.17 -21.78 3.67
C GLU A 272 -53.37 -20.61 4.29
N PRO A 273 -53.97 -19.80 5.18
CA PRO A 273 -53.26 -18.75 5.92
C PRO A 273 -52.86 -19.19 7.34
N ALA A 274 -51.81 -18.53 7.81
CA ALA A 274 -51.18 -18.64 9.10
C ALA A 274 -52.13 -18.41 10.30
N LEU A 275 -51.90 -19.21 11.35
CA LEU A 275 -52.27 -18.93 12.73
C LEU A 275 -50.99 -18.92 13.54
N LEU A 276 -50.68 -17.80 14.20
CA LEU A 276 -50.03 -17.75 15.51
C LEU A 276 -50.13 -16.33 16.05
N THR A 277 -50.89 -16.23 17.13
CA THR A 277 -51.23 -15.05 17.92
C THR A 277 -50.08 -14.65 18.85
N ASP A 278 -50.07 -13.36 19.17
CA ASP A 278 -49.29 -12.68 20.19
C ASP A 278 -49.35 -13.34 21.57
N ASP A 279 -48.19 -13.45 22.23
CA ASP A 279 -48.09 -13.34 23.69
C ASP A 279 -46.91 -12.40 24.00
N THR A 280 -47.27 -11.16 24.34
CA THR A 280 -46.41 -10.19 25.01
C THR A 280 -46.66 -10.32 26.51
N VAL A 281 -45.59 -10.26 27.30
CA VAL A 281 -45.44 -9.60 28.64
C VAL A 281 -44.52 -10.45 29.52
N MET A 282 -43.36 -9.87 29.88
CA MET A 282 -42.67 -9.91 31.18
C MET A 282 -41.15 -9.90 30.99
N ALA A 283 -40.53 -8.72 31.10
CA ALA A 283 -39.28 -8.49 31.83
C ALA A 283 -38.89 -7.01 31.71
N ALA A 284 -39.31 -6.22 32.69
CA ALA A 284 -38.66 -4.96 32.99
C ALA A 284 -38.50 -4.85 34.51
N VAL A 285 -37.35 -4.26 34.88
CA VAL A 285 -37.00 -3.68 36.16
C VAL A 285 -36.38 -4.62 37.20
N GLU A 286 -35.05 -4.67 37.19
CA GLU A 286 -34.31 -4.33 38.41
C GLU A 286 -32.99 -3.63 38.04
N SER A 287 -33.00 -2.31 38.18
CA SER A 287 -31.84 -1.43 38.17
C SER A 287 -31.79 -0.76 39.53
N GLU A 288 -30.66 -0.88 40.23
CA GLU A 288 -30.10 -0.07 41.32
C GLU A 288 -29.23 -1.02 42.17
N ALA A 289 -28.08 -0.70 42.75
CA ALA A 289 -27.14 0.40 42.75
C ALA A 289 -26.05 -0.04 43.77
N MET A 290 -24.77 0.30 43.54
CA MET A 290 -23.58 0.27 44.45
C MET A 290 -22.39 -0.28 43.67
N GLY A 291 -21.23 0.36 43.50
CA GLY A 291 -20.61 1.58 43.99
C GLY A 291 -19.11 1.51 43.60
N PRO A 292 -18.40 2.63 43.35
CA PRO A 292 -16.98 2.64 42.95
C PRO A 292 -16.00 2.56 44.16
N PRO A 293 -14.67 2.43 43.94
CA PRO A 293 -13.76 1.51 44.64
C PRO A 293 -12.98 2.15 45.81
N PRO A 294 -12.16 1.37 46.57
CA PRO A 294 -11.13 1.95 47.41
C PRO A 294 -9.79 2.04 46.68
N THR A 295 -9.24 3.25 46.78
CA THR A 295 -7.86 3.67 46.55
C THR A 295 -6.93 3.00 47.55
N GLU A 296 -5.81 2.42 47.10
CA GLU A 296 -4.62 2.28 47.93
C GLU A 296 -3.42 2.92 47.24
N GLN A 297 -2.99 4.02 47.86
CA GLN A 297 -1.67 4.62 47.70
C GLN A 297 -0.65 3.70 48.38
N SER A 298 0.46 3.41 47.70
CA SER A 298 1.73 3.13 48.38
C SER A 298 2.83 3.97 47.75
N GLN A 299 3.16 5.04 48.46
CA GLN A 299 4.42 5.76 48.35
C GLN A 299 5.52 4.98 49.08
N ARG A 300 6.69 4.88 48.44
CA ARG A 300 8.04 5.04 49.03
C ARG A 300 9.04 4.95 47.86
N ASP A 301 9.73 6.00 47.43
CA ASP A 301 10.68 6.91 48.11
C ASP A 301 12.12 6.38 48.12
N GLY A 302 13.04 7.28 47.77
CA GLY A 302 14.51 7.18 47.85
C GLY A 302 15.21 6.46 46.69
N GLY A 303 16.22 7.00 46.01
CA GLY A 303 17.02 8.21 46.24
C GLY A 303 18.35 8.12 45.49
N GLU A 304 18.83 9.29 45.07
CA GLU A 304 20.24 9.77 45.05
C GLU A 304 21.31 9.04 44.21
N GLY A 305 21.85 9.72 43.19
CA GLY A 305 23.26 10.20 43.18
C GLY A 305 23.98 9.58 41.96
N ASN A 306 24.89 10.18 41.19
CA ASN A 306 25.89 11.23 41.33
C ASN A 306 26.25 11.71 39.90
N THR A 307 26.25 13.01 39.58
CA THR A 307 27.41 13.94 39.47
C THR A 307 28.72 13.43 38.83
N SER A 308 29.26 14.28 37.94
CA SER A 308 30.66 14.47 37.45
C SER A 308 30.75 14.36 35.92
N ALA A 309 30.84 15.42 35.10
CA ALA A 309 31.81 16.52 35.01
C ALA A 309 33.25 16.09 34.63
N SER A 310 33.63 16.29 33.36
CA SER A 310 34.97 16.73 32.90
C SER A 310 35.05 16.67 31.37
N THR A 311 35.26 17.75 30.62
CA THR A 311 36.48 18.58 30.45
C THR A 311 36.95 18.41 29.00
N ALA A 312 36.70 19.43 28.18
CA ALA A 312 37.52 19.74 27.01
C ALA A 312 38.83 20.40 27.51
N PRO A 313 39.95 20.36 26.76
CA PRO A 313 40.16 21.46 25.82
C PRO A 313 41.05 21.14 24.60
N GLY A 314 40.95 22.04 23.60
CA GLY A 314 42.14 22.59 22.94
C GLY A 314 42.67 21.87 21.70
N GLY A 315 42.59 22.54 20.55
CA GLY A 315 43.25 22.10 19.32
C GLY A 315 43.07 23.07 18.16
N SER A 316 43.48 24.31 18.34
CA SER A 316 43.60 25.32 17.27
C SER A 316 44.78 24.98 16.38
N MET A 317 44.55 24.69 15.10
CA MET A 317 45.54 24.85 14.03
C MET A 317 44.87 25.27 12.71
N ARG A 318 44.93 26.58 12.44
CA ARG A 318 45.15 27.11 11.09
C ARG A 318 46.54 26.64 10.63
N PRO A 319 46.81 26.42 9.32
CA PRO A 319 47.05 27.58 8.47
C PRO A 319 46.79 27.41 6.95
N SER A 320 46.92 28.54 6.26
CA SER A 320 47.41 28.69 4.87
C SER A 320 46.45 28.49 3.69
N THR A 321 45.83 29.61 3.29
CA THR A 321 45.53 29.96 1.89
C THR A 321 46.82 30.06 1.07
N PRO A 322 46.82 29.61 -0.19
CA PRO A 322 47.25 30.49 -1.29
C PRO A 322 46.47 30.23 -2.61
N PRO A 323 46.82 30.92 -3.71
CA PRO A 323 46.33 32.21 -4.14
C PRO A 323 45.19 32.11 -5.18
N ASP A 324 44.52 33.23 -5.37
CA ASP A 324 43.61 33.50 -6.50
C ASP A 324 44.34 33.36 -7.84
N ASP A 325 43.88 32.45 -8.68
CA ASP A 325 44.06 32.52 -10.13
C ASP A 325 42.66 32.49 -10.77
N ASP A 326 42.19 33.69 -11.07
CA ASP A 326 40.98 34.01 -11.81
C ASP A 326 41.30 33.92 -13.31
N PRO A 327 40.70 32.99 -14.08
CA PRO A 327 40.48 33.24 -15.50
C PRO A 327 39.06 33.73 -15.67
N SER A 328 38.96 35.06 -15.69
CA SER A 328 37.85 35.82 -16.26
C SER A 328 37.60 35.35 -17.70
N GLY A 329 36.75 34.35 -17.86
CA GLY A 329 36.30 33.83 -19.15
C GLY A 329 34.79 33.90 -19.20
N SER A 330 34.27 34.99 -19.77
CA SER A 330 32.84 35.22 -20.05
C SER A 330 32.35 34.29 -21.16
N GLY A 331 32.34 32.97 -20.90
CA GLY A 331 31.75 31.96 -21.76
C GLY A 331 30.27 31.78 -21.42
N SER A 332 29.43 31.75 -22.45
CA SER A 332 27.99 31.52 -22.30
C SER A 332 27.74 30.15 -21.68
N LEU A 333 26.62 29.98 -20.97
CA LEU A 333 26.19 28.70 -20.39
C LEU A 333 26.12 27.58 -21.46
N ARG A 334 25.93 27.96 -22.73
CA ARG A 334 26.04 27.05 -23.89
C ARG A 334 27.45 26.48 -24.10
N ASP A 335 28.49 27.29 -23.93
CA ASP A 335 29.88 26.87 -24.14
C ASP A 335 30.33 25.85 -23.09
N ARG A 336 29.77 25.95 -21.87
CA ARG A 336 30.04 25.00 -20.78
C ARG A 336 29.32 23.66 -20.98
N ILE A 337 28.14 23.66 -21.62
CA ILE A 337 27.40 22.45 -21.95
C ILE A 337 28.06 21.71 -23.13
N ASP A 338 28.55 22.43 -24.13
CA ASP A 338 29.26 21.83 -25.27
C ASP A 338 30.64 21.26 -24.88
N PHE A 339 31.31 21.84 -23.88
CA PHE A 339 32.53 21.27 -23.31
C PHE A 339 32.30 19.90 -22.65
N ILE A 340 31.17 19.72 -21.97
CA ILE A 340 30.80 18.45 -21.32
C ILE A 340 30.44 17.39 -22.37
N ARG A 341 29.76 17.79 -23.47
CA ARG A 341 29.41 16.86 -24.57
C ARG A 341 30.61 16.32 -25.35
N ARG A 342 31.73 17.04 -25.39
CA ARG A 342 32.94 16.61 -26.16
C ARG A 342 33.87 15.66 -25.40
N ARG A 343 33.59 15.34 -24.13
CA ARG A 343 34.50 14.56 -23.27
C ARG A 343 33.98 13.19 -22.82
N ILE A 344 32.84 12.76 -23.34
CA ILE A 344 32.28 11.43 -23.07
C ILE A 344 32.37 10.62 -24.38
N PRO A 345 33.18 9.55 -24.45
CA PRO A 345 33.16 8.62 -25.58
C PRO A 345 31.85 7.84 -25.69
#